data_AF-A0A9W7B5U4-F1
#
_entry.id   AF-A0A9W7B5U4-F1
#
_cell.length_a   1.000
_cell.length_b   1.000
_cell.length_c   1.000
_cell.angle_alpha   90.00
_cell.angle_beta   90.00
_cell.angle_gamma   90.00
#
_symmetry.space_group_name_H-M   'P 1'
#
loop_
_entity.id
_entity.type
_entity.pdbx_description
1 polymer ?
#
loop_
_entity_poly.entity_id
_entity_poly.type
_entity_poly.pdbx_seq_one_letter_code
_entity_poly.pdbx_strand_id
1 'polypeptide(L)'
;MARFARHSSQGEVEHEKMVLVAEGLLRSLEIPYRKLLLCSGDTGFSAKKCYDLEAYLPSTSSYREISSISSTGDFQAIRSNIKYKDGKKKNYCYTLNGSGLAVGRAVVAVLENWQMEDGRVKVPEVLRGYMNGKEYLE
;
A
#
# COMPACT_ATOMS: atom_id res chain seq x y z
N MET A 1 -6.15 2.80 2.42
CA MET A 1 -6.66 1.82 3.40
C MET A 1 -6.49 2.36 4.81
N ALA A 2 -7.47 2.16 5.69
CA ALA A 2 -7.36 2.49 7.12
C ALA A 2 -8.00 1.36 7.95
N ARG A 3 -7.39 1.01 9.08
CA ARG A 3 -7.90 -0.03 9.99
C ARG A 3 -7.75 0.40 11.45
N PHE A 4 -8.62 -0.17 12.28
CA PHE A 4 -8.58 -0.08 13.73
C PHE A 4 -8.42 -1.47 14.33
N ALA A 5 -7.57 -1.62 15.33
CA ALA A 5 -7.38 -2.84 16.09
C ALA A 5 -7.56 -2.58 17.59
N ARG A 6 -8.00 -3.58 18.35
CA ARG A 6 -8.24 -3.46 19.79
C ARG A 6 -6.95 -3.51 20.61
N HIS A 7 -6.02 -4.36 20.25
CA HIS A 7 -4.75 -4.55 20.97
C HIS A 7 -3.58 -4.73 20.00
N SER A 8 -2.35 -4.61 20.51
CA SER A 8 -1.12 -4.64 19.72
C SER A 8 -1.02 -5.86 18.81
N SER A 9 -1.26 -7.07 19.34
CA SER A 9 -1.15 -8.30 18.55
C SER A 9 -2.16 -8.37 17.40
N GLN A 10 -3.38 -7.84 17.58
CA GLN A 10 -4.31 -7.69 16.46
C GLN A 10 -3.78 -6.66 15.47
N GLY A 11 -3.25 -5.53 15.96
CA GLY A 11 -2.65 -4.50 15.10
C GLY A 11 -1.52 -5.05 14.23
N GLU A 12 -0.62 -5.86 14.79
CA GLU A 12 0.48 -6.50 14.05
C GLU A 12 -0.04 -7.43 12.95
N VAL A 13 -1.01 -8.29 13.26
CA VAL A 13 -1.65 -9.18 12.27
C VAL A 13 -2.33 -8.36 11.17
N GLU A 14 -3.04 -7.29 11.53
CA GLU A 14 -3.72 -6.44 10.56
C GLU A 14 -2.74 -5.63 9.69
N HIS A 15 -1.57 -5.25 10.23
CA HIS A 15 -0.52 -4.57 9.47
C HIS A 15 -0.01 -5.47 8.35
N GLU A 16 0.35 -6.72 8.67
CA GLU A 16 0.84 -7.67 7.67
C GLU A 16 -0.23 -8.00 6.63
N LYS A 17 -1.51 -8.12 7.02
CA LYS A 17 -2.62 -8.26 6.07
C LYS A 17 -2.75 -7.07 5.13
N MET A 18 -2.61 -5.84 5.63
CA MET A 18 -2.68 -4.64 4.80
C MET A 18 -1.54 -4.59 3.78
N VAL A 19 -0.33 -4.98 4.20
CA VAL A 19 0.81 -5.13 3.29
C VAL A 19 0.50 -6.16 2.21
N LEU A 20 -0.02 -7.34 2.58
CA LEU A 20 -0.38 -8.40 1.62
C LEU A 20 -1.45 -7.96 0.61
N VAL A 21 -2.40 -7.11 1.01
CA VAL A 21 -3.40 -6.54 0.09
C VAL A 21 -2.72 -5.63 -0.94
N ALA A 22 -1.85 -4.73 -0.52
CA ALA A 22 -1.12 -3.84 -1.43
C ALA A 22 -0.17 -4.63 -2.36
N GLU A 23 0.55 -5.61 -1.83
CA GLU A 23 1.37 -6.53 -2.63
C GLU A 23 0.51 -7.34 -3.62
N GLY A 24 -0.70 -7.75 -3.21
CA GLY A 24 -1.64 -8.47 -4.07
C GLY A 24 -2.10 -7.66 -5.28
N LEU A 25 -2.29 -6.35 -5.12
CA LEU A 25 -2.62 -5.44 -6.22
C LEU A 25 -1.46 -5.33 -7.21
N LEU A 26 -0.22 -5.18 -6.72
CA LEU A 26 0.97 -5.14 -7.58
C LEU A 26 1.17 -6.45 -8.35
N ARG A 27 0.99 -7.60 -7.68
CA ARG A 27 1.03 -8.92 -8.33
C ARG A 27 -0.04 -9.08 -9.39
N SER A 28 -1.26 -8.60 -9.12
CA SER A 28 -2.38 -8.67 -10.08
C SER A 28 -2.14 -7.81 -11.32
N LEU A 29 -1.44 -6.68 -11.16
CA LEU A 29 -1.01 -5.80 -12.25
C LEU A 29 0.29 -6.27 -12.93
N GLU A 30 0.89 -7.36 -12.45
CA GLU A 30 2.20 -7.90 -12.85
C GLU A 30 3.33 -6.85 -12.82
N ILE A 31 3.29 -5.94 -11.83
CA ILE A 31 4.34 -4.93 -11.67
C ILE A 31 5.45 -5.50 -10.77
N PRO A 32 6.71 -5.55 -11.24
CA PRO A 32 7.83 -5.94 -10.38
C PRO A 32 7.99 -4.94 -9.24
N TYR A 33 8.14 -5.45 -8.02
CA TYR A 33 8.24 -4.60 -6.83
C TYR A 33 9.17 -5.20 -5.78
N ARG A 34 9.62 -4.36 -4.85
CA ARG A 34 10.30 -4.78 -3.61
C ARG A 34 9.57 -4.24 -2.39
N LYS A 35 9.68 -4.97 -1.28
CA LYS A 35 9.17 -4.57 0.03
C LYS A 35 10.33 -4.15 0.93
N LEU A 36 10.22 -2.97 1.53
CA LEU A 36 11.22 -2.43 2.45
C LEU A 36 10.58 -2.20 3.82
N LEU A 37 11.27 -2.60 4.89
CA LEU A 37 10.99 -2.13 6.24
C LEU A 37 11.80 -0.85 6.44
N LEU A 38 11.14 0.27 6.72
CA LEU A 38 11.83 1.55 6.91
C LEU A 38 12.67 1.53 8.18
N CYS A 39 13.85 2.15 8.11
CA CYS A 39 14.68 2.37 9.30
C CYS A 39 14.07 3.49 10.16
N SER A 40 14.54 3.63 11.40
CA SER A 40 14.01 4.63 12.33
C SER A 40 14.16 6.07 11.83
N GLY A 41 15.20 6.37 11.05
CA GLY A 41 15.44 7.72 10.51
C GLY A 41 14.51 8.11 9.36
N ASP A 42 13.93 7.13 8.68
CA ASP A 42 13.05 7.32 7.52
C ASP A 42 11.57 7.02 7.85
N THR A 43 11.31 6.46 9.04
CA THR A 43 9.96 6.20 9.52
C THR A 43 9.28 7.52 9.87
N GLY A 44 8.12 7.79 9.25
CA GLY A 44 7.36 9.01 9.48
C GLY A 44 6.90 9.19 10.94
N PHE A 45 6.76 10.45 11.37
CA PHE A 45 6.51 10.86 12.76
C PHE A 45 5.43 10.08 13.54
N SER A 46 4.34 9.70 12.88
CA SER A 46 3.22 9.01 13.54
C SER A 46 3.34 7.48 13.53
N ALA A 47 4.27 6.91 12.75
CA ALA A 47 4.39 5.48 12.54
C ALA A 47 5.31 4.85 13.58
N LYS A 48 4.87 3.72 14.14
CA LYS A 48 5.70 2.83 14.98
C LYS A 48 6.49 1.84 14.11
N LYS A 49 5.90 1.41 12.99
CA LYS A 49 6.49 0.50 12.00
C LYS A 49 5.90 0.81 10.63
N CYS A 50 6.73 0.94 9.60
CA CYS A 50 6.29 1.23 8.25
C CYS A 50 6.93 0.27 7.24
N TYR A 51 6.11 -0.23 6.32
CA TYR A 51 6.56 -0.94 5.13
C TYR A 51 6.28 -0.09 3.90
N ASP A 52 7.31 0.12 3.09
CA ASP A 52 7.15 0.69 1.76
C ASP A 52 7.21 -0.42 0.72
N LEU A 53 6.29 -0.35 -0.24
CA LEU A 53 6.36 -1.09 -1.48
C LEU A 53 6.83 -0.13 -2.55
N GLU A 54 7.85 -0.56 -3.28
CA GLU A 54 8.42 0.21 -4.37
C GLU A 54 8.28 -0.56 -5.67
N ALA A 55 7.69 0.06 -6.69
CA ALA A 55 7.55 -0.50 -8.03
C ALA A 55 8.80 -0.21 -8.87
N TYR A 56 9.20 -1.16 -9.69
CA TYR A 56 10.28 -0.98 -10.66
C TYR A 56 9.83 -0.09 -11.82
N LEU A 57 10.65 0.90 -12.16
CA LEU A 57 10.45 1.80 -13.31
C LEU A 57 11.59 1.60 -14.32
N PRO A 58 11.33 0.96 -15.47
CA PRO A 58 12.30 0.74 -16.54
C PRO A 58 13.06 1.99 -16.98
N SER A 59 12.36 3.13 -17.12
CA SER A 59 12.96 4.38 -17.62
C SER A 59 14.13 4.88 -16.78
N THR A 60 14.11 4.58 -15.48
CA THR A 60 15.14 5.01 -14.51
C THR A 60 15.96 3.85 -13.97
N SER A 61 15.69 2.63 -14.43
CA SER A 61 16.31 1.39 -13.92
C SER A 61 16.30 1.32 -12.38
N SER A 62 15.23 1.78 -11.75
CA SER A 62 15.18 1.95 -10.30
C SER A 62 13.81 1.63 -9.71
N TYR A 63 13.77 1.36 -8.41
CA TYR A 63 12.54 1.19 -7.66
C TYR A 63 12.09 2.53 -7.09
N ARG A 64 10.78 2.82 -7.18
CA ARG A 64 10.15 4.03 -6.62
C ARG A 64 8.96 3.65 -5.76
N GLU A 65 8.83 4.31 -4.60
CA GLU A 65 7.71 4.10 -3.68
C GLU A 65 6.36 4.22 -4.42
N ILE A 66 5.51 3.22 -4.27
CA ILE A 66 4.14 3.18 -4.82
C ILE A 66 3.09 3.02 -3.71
N SER A 67 3.52 2.59 -2.53
CA SER A 67 2.68 2.47 -1.35
C SER A 67 3.50 2.51 -0.08
N SER A 68 3.02 3.26 0.92
CA SER A 68 3.53 3.24 2.29
C SER A 68 2.44 2.73 3.23
N ILE A 69 2.76 1.76 4.08
CA ILE A 69 1.82 1.08 4.98
C ILE A 69 2.35 1.13 6.42
N SER A 70 1.68 1.87 7.28
CA SER A 70 2.09 2.17 8.65
C SER A 70 1.16 1.59 9.71
N SER A 71 1.76 1.03 10.76
CA SER A 71 1.13 0.85 12.07
C SER A 71 1.52 2.03 12.95
N THR A 72 0.54 2.77 13.47
CA THR A 72 0.77 3.96 14.30
C THR A 72 0.61 3.69 15.80
N GLY A 73 0.40 2.43 16.19
CA GLY A 73 0.10 2.08 17.58
C GLY A 73 -1.17 2.80 18.05
N ASP A 74 -1.14 3.30 19.27
CA ASP A 74 -2.19 4.16 19.85
C ASP A 74 -1.93 5.66 19.64
N PHE A 75 -0.87 6.05 18.91
CA PHE A 75 -0.40 7.43 18.79
C PHE A 75 -1.50 8.39 18.29
N GLN A 76 -2.19 7.98 17.22
CA GLN A 76 -3.29 8.76 16.64
C GLN A 76 -4.55 8.63 17.49
N ALA A 77 -4.84 7.44 18.01
CA ALA A 77 -6.00 7.18 18.86
C ALA A 77 -6.02 8.01 20.15
N ILE A 78 -4.86 8.19 20.79
CA ILE A 78 -4.71 9.06 21.98
C ILE A 78 -5.07 10.50 21.63
N ARG A 79 -4.52 11.04 20.53
CA ARG A 79 -4.72 12.43 20.10
C ARG A 79 -6.15 12.71 19.66
N SER A 80 -6.80 11.72 19.03
CA SER A 80 -8.18 11.83 18.56
C SER A 80 -9.20 11.26 19.54
N ASN A 81 -8.78 10.85 20.75
CA ASN A 81 -9.61 10.23 21.78
C ASN A 81 -10.46 9.02 21.29
N ILE A 82 -9.89 8.19 20.40
CA ILE A 82 -10.56 7.03 19.82
C ILE A 82 -10.37 5.81 20.74
N LYS A 83 -11.47 5.29 21.27
CA LYS A 83 -11.48 4.20 22.27
C LYS A 83 -12.43 3.10 21.86
N TYR A 84 -12.14 1.88 22.31
CA TYR A 84 -13.08 0.77 22.31
C TYR A 84 -13.42 0.36 23.75
N LYS A 85 -14.55 -0.34 23.90
CA LYS A 85 -15.02 -0.84 25.18
C LYS A 85 -14.68 -2.32 25.29
N ASP A 86 -14.06 -2.70 26.40
CA ASP A 86 -13.77 -4.08 26.78
C ASP A 86 -14.36 -4.34 28.17
N GLY A 87 -15.53 -5.00 28.20
CA GLY A 87 -16.36 -5.09 29.38
C GLY A 87 -16.72 -3.70 29.94
N LYS A 88 -16.24 -3.38 31.14
CA LYS A 88 -16.43 -2.06 31.79
C LYS A 88 -15.29 -1.07 31.51
N LYS A 89 -14.15 -1.51 30.97
CA LYS A 89 -12.97 -0.66 30.71
C LYS A 89 -13.07 -0.02 29.33
N LYS A 90 -12.50 1.18 29.19
CA LYS A 90 -12.32 1.87 27.91
C LYS A 90 -10.82 1.96 27.63
N ASN A 91 -10.38 1.41 26.51
CA ASN A 91 -8.98 1.39 26.09
C ASN A 91 -8.82 2.13 24.75
N TYR A 92 -7.68 2.77 24.52
CA TYR A 92 -7.37 3.34 23.20
C TYR A 92 -7.18 2.23 22.18
N CYS A 93 -7.70 2.42 20.97
CA CYS A 93 -7.47 1.49 19.88
C CYS A 93 -6.08 1.69 19.26
N TYR A 94 -5.66 0.70 18.49
CA TYR A 94 -4.52 0.78 17.59
C TYR A 94 -5.00 1.21 16.21
N THR A 95 -4.25 2.08 15.56
CA THR A 95 -4.59 2.64 14.24
C THR A 95 -3.56 2.23 13.21
N LEU A 96 -4.03 1.93 12.00
CA LEU A 96 -3.20 1.56 10.86
C LEU A 96 -3.70 2.26 9.61
N ASN A 97 -2.78 2.61 8.74
CA ASN A 97 -3.09 3.21 7.45
C ASN A 97 -2.10 2.73 6.38
N GLY A 98 -2.52 2.78 5.13
CA GLY A 98 -1.61 2.53 4.03
C GLY A 98 -2.25 2.71 2.67
N SER A 99 -1.44 3.04 1.68
CA SER A 99 -1.85 3.12 0.28
C SER A 99 -2.19 1.73 -0.26
N GLY A 100 -3.04 1.66 -1.29
CA GLY A 100 -3.40 0.38 -1.92
C GLY A 100 -3.97 0.57 -3.31
N LEU A 101 -3.32 1.27 -4.23
CA LEU A 101 -1.99 1.90 -4.22
C LEU A 101 -2.14 3.43 -4.36
N ALA A 102 -1.05 4.18 -4.53
CA ALA A 102 -1.15 5.55 -5.05
C ALA A 102 -1.47 5.52 -6.56
N VAL A 103 -2.70 5.84 -6.96
CA VAL A 103 -3.20 5.66 -8.34
C VAL A 103 -2.30 6.30 -9.40
N GLY A 104 -1.88 7.56 -9.19
CA GLY A 104 -1.01 8.24 -10.15
C GLY A 104 0.33 7.52 -10.37
N ARG A 105 0.93 6.98 -9.31
CA ARG A 105 2.18 6.19 -9.41
C ARG A 105 1.94 4.82 -10.04
N ALA A 106 0.78 4.21 -9.78
CA ALA A 106 0.38 2.96 -10.41
C ALA A 106 0.18 3.11 -11.91
N VAL A 107 -0.40 4.22 -12.37
CA VAL A 107 -0.51 4.53 -13.81
C VAL A 107 0.87 4.60 -14.45
N VAL A 108 1.82 5.35 -13.86
CA VAL A 108 3.21 5.41 -14.36
C VAL A 108 3.84 4.02 -14.43
N ALA A 109 3.72 3.24 -13.36
CA ALA A 109 4.26 1.88 -13.32
C ALA A 109 3.65 0.98 -14.42
N VAL A 110 2.35 1.07 -14.67
CA VAL A 110 1.68 0.33 -15.75
C VAL A 110 2.18 0.79 -17.13
N LEU A 111 2.22 2.10 -17.38
CA LEU A 111 2.69 2.64 -18.67
C LEU A 111 4.12 2.19 -18.98
N GLU A 112 5.03 2.24 -18.02
CA GLU A 112 6.43 1.89 -18.28
C GLU A 112 6.67 0.37 -18.38
N ASN A 113 5.99 -0.45 -17.57
CA ASN A 113 6.22 -1.90 -17.56
C ASN A 113 5.43 -2.64 -18.64
N TRP A 114 4.39 -2.02 -19.21
CA TRP A 114 3.57 -2.62 -20.25
C TRP A 114 3.67 -1.93 -21.62
N GLN A 115 4.64 -1.03 -21.81
CA GLN A 115 4.94 -0.46 -23.12
C GLN A 115 5.45 -1.52 -24.10
N MET A 116 5.11 -1.35 -25.38
CA MET A 116 5.56 -2.16 -26.50
C MET A 116 6.56 -1.38 -27.37
N GLU A 117 7.31 -2.10 -28.22
CA GLU A 117 8.29 -1.48 -29.13
C GLU A 117 7.69 -0.47 -30.11
N ASP A 118 6.40 -0.62 -30.44
CA ASP A 118 5.66 0.29 -31.32
C ASP A 118 5.02 1.48 -30.59
N GLY A 119 5.30 1.67 -29.30
CA GLY A 119 4.81 2.78 -28.49
C GLY A 119 3.42 2.57 -27.86
N ARG A 120 2.71 1.49 -28.20
CA ARG A 120 1.45 1.14 -27.53
C ARG A 120 1.72 0.64 -26.12
N VAL A 121 0.72 0.73 -25.25
CA VAL A 121 0.76 0.12 -23.91
C VAL A 121 -0.24 -1.03 -23.84
N LYS A 122 0.24 -2.25 -23.58
CA LYS A 122 -0.63 -3.40 -23.34
C LYS A 122 -1.38 -3.23 -22.02
N VAL A 123 -2.68 -3.40 -22.03
CA VAL A 123 -3.51 -3.27 -20.82
C VAL A 123 -3.37 -4.55 -19.98
N PRO A 124 -2.99 -4.46 -18.69
CA PRO A 124 -2.96 -5.59 -17.77
C PRO A 124 -4.30 -6.32 -17.77
N GLU A 125 -4.28 -7.66 -17.75
CA GLU A 125 -5.49 -8.47 -17.92
C GLU A 125 -6.59 -8.12 -16.89
N VAL A 126 -6.18 -7.90 -15.64
CA VAL A 126 -7.08 -7.53 -14.53
C VAL A 126 -7.78 -6.18 -14.73
N LEU A 127 -7.28 -5.31 -15.62
CA LEU A 127 -7.86 -4.01 -15.92
C LEU A 127 -8.80 -4.04 -17.14
N ARG A 128 -8.71 -5.02 -18.04
CA ARG A 128 -9.46 -5.02 -19.30
C ARG A 128 -10.98 -4.97 -19.10
N GLY A 129 -11.50 -5.64 -18.07
CA GLY A 129 -12.92 -5.59 -17.70
C GLY A 129 -13.41 -4.20 -17.33
N TYR A 130 -12.54 -3.34 -16.80
CA TYR A 130 -12.83 -1.94 -16.48
C TYR A 130 -12.62 -0.99 -17.66
N MET A 131 -12.08 -1.49 -18.78
CA MET A 131 -11.73 -0.72 -19.97
C MET A 131 -12.49 -1.19 -21.22
N ASN A 132 -13.72 -1.71 -21.05
CA ASN A 132 -14.56 -2.24 -22.14
C ASN A 132 -13.84 -3.28 -23.01
N GLY A 133 -12.98 -4.11 -22.41
CA GLY A 133 -12.22 -5.14 -23.10
C GLY A 133 -11.03 -4.64 -23.92
N LYS A 134 -10.64 -3.36 -23.79
CA LYS A 134 -9.44 -2.83 -24.47
C LYS A 134 -8.19 -3.62 -24.07
N GLU A 135 -7.43 -4.05 -25.06
CA GLU A 135 -6.16 -4.77 -24.87
C GLU A 135 -4.93 -3.86 -24.97
N TYR A 136 -5.08 -2.71 -25.63
CA TYR A 136 -3.99 -1.76 -25.88
C TYR A 136 -4.47 -0.31 -25.69
N LEU A 137 -3.54 0.56 -25.29
CA LEU A 137 -3.64 2.02 -25.34
C LEU A 137 -2.81 2.53 -26.53
N GLU A 138 -3.36 3.50 -27.25
CA GLU A 138 -2.77 4.18 -28.42
C GLU A 138 -2.40 5.63 -28.07
#